data_AF-A0A3N5QEJ0-F1
#
_entry.id   AF-A0A3N5QEJ0-F1
#
_cell.length_a   1.000
_cell.length_b   1.000
_cell.length_c   1.000
_cell.angle_alpha   90.00
_cell.angle_beta   90.00
_cell.angle_gamma   90.00
#
_symmetry.space_group_name_H-M   'P 1'
#
loop_
_entity.id
_entity.type
_entity.pdbx_description
1 polymer ?
#
loop_
_entity_poly.entity_id
_entity_poly.type
_entity_poly.pdbx_seq_one_letter_code
_entity_poly.pdbx_strand_id
1 'polypeptide(L)'
;QYGPYFTPKHKTEWGDALNFDNAYSDHVRNFFIENALYWLNNFHIDALRLDAVHSIYDMSAKHFLSELKERVDQFIKKDGRERYIIAESDMNDVKIINEFDKGGYNLDAQWSDDFHHSVHSYLTGERDGYYEDFGDASHIKKALKETFVYSGNYSSYRKRKHGNSAEDSELFKFVICIQNHDQVGNRAFGNRLSGLIDFEKLKLAAGLMLLSPYIPLLFMGEEYAEEAPFLYFINHLDKDLIESVRKGRKEEFRSFRWGDEIPDTQDEETFLKSKLNLELKNKSTGNILFNFYKRLIEIRKQHAFTHTNRDGLDVKLINNDKVIIMKQSNVLGNTIACFNLADEDLNINLRLEGSWKKIIESSSERWCGQGDVSPAEITGESTLQVNRYSFILFGKGKL
;
A
#
# COMPACT_ATOMS: atom_id res chain seq x y z
N GLN A 1 33.58 5.56 22.37
CA GLN A 1 32.30 4.85 22.21
C GLN A 1 31.34 5.40 23.26
N TYR A 2 30.18 5.94 22.86
CA TYR A 2 29.23 6.62 23.77
C TYR A 2 28.24 5.67 24.47
N GLY A 3 28.13 4.42 24.01
CA GLY A 3 27.29 3.37 24.59
C GLY A 3 27.20 2.16 23.66
N PRO A 4 26.67 1.02 24.12
CA PRO A 4 26.50 -0.19 23.31
C PRO A 4 25.21 -0.11 22.46
N TYR A 5 25.15 0.86 21.53
CA TYR A 5 23.98 1.11 20.67
C TYR A 5 23.68 -0.03 19.69
N PHE A 6 24.71 -0.76 19.27
CA PHE A 6 24.60 -1.87 18.33
C PHE A 6 24.90 -3.19 19.05
N THR A 7 24.39 -4.28 18.50
CA THR A 7 24.62 -5.62 19.02
C THR A 7 25.08 -6.57 17.93
N PRO A 8 26.10 -7.43 18.18
CA PRO A 8 26.48 -8.48 17.23
C PRO A 8 25.53 -9.68 17.27
N LYS A 9 24.57 -9.70 18.21
CA LYS A 9 23.62 -10.81 18.42
C LYS A 9 22.70 -11.01 17.21
N HIS A 10 22.34 -9.92 16.55
CA HIS A 10 21.43 -9.89 15.41
C HIS A 10 22.09 -9.13 14.26
N LYS A 11 21.65 -9.38 13.03
CA LYS A 11 22.07 -8.64 11.84
C LYS A 11 20.84 -8.22 11.06
N THR A 12 20.85 -7.00 10.52
CA THR A 12 19.84 -6.53 9.58
C THR A 12 20.40 -6.59 8.16
N GLU A 13 19.54 -6.38 7.18
CA GLU A 13 19.96 -6.27 5.78
C GLU A 13 20.80 -5.01 5.52
N TRP A 14 20.66 -3.99 6.39
CA TRP A 14 21.33 -2.69 6.27
C TRP A 14 22.54 -2.51 7.20
N GLY A 15 22.89 -3.52 8.01
CA GLY A 15 24.08 -3.49 8.86
C GLY A 15 23.88 -4.07 10.26
N ASP A 16 24.60 -3.50 11.22
CA ASP A 16 24.54 -3.92 12.62
C ASP A 16 23.17 -3.60 13.23
N ALA A 17 22.58 -4.58 13.91
CA ALA A 17 21.30 -4.39 14.58
C ALA A 17 21.44 -3.48 15.83
N LEU A 18 20.39 -2.70 16.10
CA LEU A 18 20.30 -1.92 17.34
C LEU A 18 20.14 -2.84 18.55
N ASN A 19 20.75 -2.44 19.66
CA ASN A 19 20.72 -3.20 20.91
C ASN A 19 19.44 -2.91 21.71
N PHE A 20 18.38 -3.67 21.46
CA PHE A 20 17.14 -3.60 22.25
C PHE A 20 17.02 -4.68 23.33
N ASP A 21 17.85 -5.72 23.30
CA ASP A 21 17.67 -6.95 24.09
C ASP A 21 18.95 -7.55 24.71
N ASN A 22 20.06 -6.80 24.71
CA ASN A 22 21.34 -7.23 25.26
C ASN A 22 21.79 -6.34 26.43
N ALA A 23 22.97 -6.59 26.98
CA ALA A 23 23.50 -5.82 28.11
C ALA A 23 23.44 -4.30 27.84
N TYR A 24 22.92 -3.57 28.84
CA TYR A 24 22.74 -2.11 28.80
C TYR A 24 21.79 -1.59 27.71
N SER A 25 20.90 -2.43 27.17
CA SER A 25 19.92 -2.04 26.16
C SER A 25 18.93 -0.99 26.66
N ASP A 26 18.63 -0.91 27.96
CA ASP A 26 17.65 0.03 28.53
C ASP A 26 17.88 1.48 28.10
N HIS A 27 19.14 1.92 28.04
CA HIS A 27 19.47 3.29 27.60
C HIS A 27 19.26 3.48 26.09
N VAL A 28 19.49 2.45 25.29
CA VAL A 28 19.26 2.45 23.84
C VAL A 28 17.77 2.47 23.56
N ARG A 29 16.99 1.61 24.22
CA ARG A 29 15.51 1.61 24.18
C ARG A 29 14.96 3.00 24.51
N ASN A 30 15.39 3.56 25.64
CA ASN A 30 14.93 4.86 26.09
C ASN A 30 15.30 5.97 25.08
N PHE A 31 16.47 5.93 24.46
CA PHE A 31 16.84 6.89 23.42
C PHE A 31 15.83 6.94 22.27
N PHE A 32 15.42 5.79 21.74
CA PHE A 32 14.45 5.74 20.64
C PHE A 32 13.01 6.06 21.07
N ILE A 33 12.61 5.68 22.30
CA ILE A 33 11.32 6.09 22.85
C ILE A 33 11.25 7.61 23.02
N GLU A 34 12.27 8.20 23.64
CA GLU A 34 12.33 9.65 23.82
C GLU A 34 12.46 10.38 22.48
N ASN A 35 13.10 9.79 21.47
CA ASN A 35 13.10 10.33 20.11
C ASN A 35 11.69 10.37 19.50
N ALA A 36 10.90 9.31 19.64
CA ALA A 36 9.51 9.30 19.18
C ALA A 36 8.69 10.37 19.91
N LEU A 37 8.77 10.43 21.24
CA LEU A 37 8.07 11.44 22.04
C LEU A 37 8.52 12.86 21.71
N TYR A 38 9.81 13.06 21.40
CA TYR A 38 10.36 14.35 20.99
C TYR A 38 9.69 14.88 19.72
N TRP A 39 9.49 14.05 18.69
CA TRP A 39 8.78 14.44 17.48
C TRP A 39 7.30 14.77 17.74
N LEU A 40 6.62 13.94 18.52
CA LEU A 40 5.21 14.14 18.85
C LEU A 40 5.00 15.42 19.69
N ASN A 41 5.88 15.66 20.67
CA ASN A 41 5.76 16.78 21.61
C ASN A 41 6.26 18.10 21.04
N ASN A 42 7.44 18.12 20.41
CA ASN A 42 8.09 19.39 20.05
C ASN A 42 7.77 19.85 18.62
N PHE A 43 7.44 18.92 17.73
CA PHE A 43 7.08 19.22 16.34
C PHE A 43 5.61 19.00 16.06
N HIS A 44 4.85 18.51 17.04
CA HIS A 44 3.43 18.23 16.92
C HIS A 44 3.08 17.32 15.74
N ILE A 45 3.97 16.37 15.40
CA ILE A 45 3.72 15.37 14.36
C ILE A 45 2.55 14.46 14.80
N ASP A 46 1.54 14.30 13.95
CA ASP A 46 0.33 13.52 14.30
C ASP A 46 0.53 12.00 14.18
N ALA A 47 1.48 11.56 13.37
CA ALA A 47 1.76 10.14 13.21
C ALA A 47 3.23 9.86 12.89
N LEU A 48 3.74 8.74 13.40
CA LEU A 48 5.05 8.21 13.03
C LEU A 48 4.88 6.91 12.24
N ARG A 49 5.50 6.83 11.06
CA ARG A 49 5.67 5.58 10.32
C ARG A 49 7.02 4.98 10.70
N LEU A 50 7.00 3.81 11.33
CA LEU A 50 8.20 3.07 11.72
C LEU A 50 8.67 2.21 10.54
N ASP A 51 9.90 2.46 10.12
CA ASP A 51 10.58 1.75 9.04
C ASP A 51 10.96 0.33 9.46
N ALA A 52 10.80 -0.61 8.54
CA ALA A 52 11.25 -2.00 8.61
C ALA A 52 11.15 -2.64 10.01
N VAL A 53 9.95 -2.63 10.63
CA VAL A 53 9.82 -3.06 12.04
C VAL A 53 10.16 -4.54 12.27
N HIS A 54 10.16 -5.33 11.19
CA HIS A 54 10.60 -6.73 11.18
C HIS A 54 12.11 -6.88 11.46
N SER A 55 12.89 -5.81 11.27
CA SER A 55 14.32 -5.75 11.60
C SER A 55 14.61 -5.18 12.99
N ILE A 56 13.56 -4.87 13.78
CA ILE A 56 13.68 -4.50 15.19
C ILE A 56 13.66 -5.80 16.01
N TYR A 57 14.85 -6.34 16.26
CA TYR A 57 15.02 -7.58 17.03
C TYR A 57 14.96 -7.29 18.53
N ASP A 58 14.01 -7.92 19.22
CA ASP A 58 13.91 -7.83 20.67
C ASP A 58 13.29 -9.09 21.30
N MET A 59 14.09 -9.79 22.11
CA MET A 59 13.68 -11.00 22.84
C MET A 59 13.34 -10.72 24.32
N SER A 60 13.24 -9.45 24.72
CA SER A 60 12.82 -9.07 26.07
C SER A 60 11.38 -9.52 26.35
N ALA A 61 11.04 -9.71 27.64
CA ALA A 61 9.67 -10.07 28.04
C ALA A 61 8.61 -9.08 27.52
N LYS A 62 9.01 -7.82 27.30
CA LYS A 62 8.24 -6.80 26.61
C LYS A 62 8.99 -6.31 25.37
N HIS A 63 8.41 -6.56 24.20
CA HIS A 63 8.97 -6.11 22.94
C HIS A 63 9.03 -4.57 22.87
N PHE A 64 10.09 -4.03 22.26
CA PHE A 64 10.32 -2.59 22.11
C PHE A 64 9.12 -1.86 21.52
N LEU A 65 8.51 -2.41 20.47
CA LEU A 65 7.32 -1.82 19.85
C LEU A 65 6.13 -1.70 20.81
N SER A 66 5.93 -2.68 21.70
CA SER A 66 4.88 -2.63 22.72
C SER A 66 5.19 -1.56 23.77
N GLU A 67 6.45 -1.46 24.22
CA GLU A 67 6.87 -0.41 25.15
C GLU A 67 6.74 0.99 24.54
N LEU A 68 7.18 1.16 23.28
CA LEU A 68 7.05 2.40 22.53
C LEU A 68 5.57 2.84 22.45
N LYS A 69 4.68 1.93 22.06
CA LYS A 69 3.25 2.24 21.94
C LYS A 69 2.63 2.62 23.28
N GLU A 70 2.93 1.91 24.36
CA GLU A 70 2.45 2.30 25.69
C GLU A 70 2.91 3.69 26.11
N ARG A 71 4.18 4.04 25.84
CA ARG A 71 4.74 5.35 26.16
C ARG A 71 4.07 6.45 25.33
N VAL A 72 3.77 6.17 24.06
CA VAL A 72 3.00 7.07 23.18
C VAL A 72 1.55 7.20 23.66
N ASP A 73 0.88 6.12 24.06
CA ASP A 73 -0.49 6.17 24.58
C ASP A 73 -0.58 6.95 25.90
N GLN A 74 0.43 6.82 26.77
CA GLN A 74 0.55 7.64 27.98
C GLN A 74 0.75 9.12 27.65
N PHE A 75 1.51 9.43 26.60
CA PHE A 75 1.70 10.79 26.10
C PHE A 75 0.39 11.35 25.54
N ILE A 76 -0.31 10.61 24.67
CA ILE A 76 -1.62 10.97 24.11
C ILE A 76 -2.63 11.33 25.22
N LYS A 77 -2.71 10.49 26.27
CA LYS A 77 -3.60 10.75 27.42
C LYS A 77 -3.31 12.07 28.13
N LYS A 78 -2.06 12.55 28.10
CA LYS A 78 -1.64 13.82 28.71
C LYS A 78 -1.81 15.01 27.75
N ASP A 79 -1.44 14.83 26.48
CA ASP A 79 -1.52 15.86 25.43
C ASP A 79 -2.97 16.16 25.00
N GLY A 80 -3.85 15.15 25.09
CA GLY A 80 -5.26 15.27 24.70
C GLY A 80 -5.49 15.30 23.19
N ARG A 81 -4.45 15.03 22.37
CA ARG A 81 -4.53 14.93 20.91
C ARG A 81 -4.28 13.49 20.48
N GLU A 82 -5.06 13.03 19.50
CA GLU A 82 -4.83 11.73 18.87
C GLU A 82 -3.49 11.72 18.14
N ARG A 83 -2.73 10.64 18.33
CA ARG A 83 -1.47 10.38 17.62
C ARG A 83 -1.45 8.92 17.18
N TYR A 84 -0.74 8.63 16.09
CA TYR A 84 -0.73 7.30 15.49
C TYR A 84 0.68 6.77 15.26
N ILE A 85 0.87 5.47 15.46
CA ILE A 85 2.09 4.74 15.15
C ILE A 85 1.76 3.67 14.10
N ILE A 86 2.36 3.81 12.92
CA ILE A 86 2.12 2.96 11.77
C ILE A 86 3.40 2.17 11.48
N ALA A 87 3.31 0.87 11.29
CA ALA A 87 4.47 0.04 10.97
C ALA A 87 4.57 -0.24 9.47
N GLU A 88 5.79 -0.24 8.95
CA GLU A 88 6.13 -1.01 7.76
C GLU A 88 6.62 -2.40 8.20
N SER A 89 5.96 -3.45 7.73
CA SER A 89 6.33 -4.82 8.07
C SER A 89 6.24 -5.74 6.88
N ASP A 90 7.30 -6.52 6.67
CA ASP A 90 7.37 -7.56 5.66
C ASP A 90 7.11 -8.95 6.27
N MET A 91 6.37 -9.04 7.38
CA MET A 91 6.10 -10.31 8.08
C MET A 91 4.72 -10.90 7.82
N ASN A 92 3.77 -10.09 7.33
CA ASN A 92 2.34 -10.40 7.31
C ASN A 92 1.85 -10.92 8.68
N ASP A 93 2.28 -10.27 9.77
CA ASP A 93 1.97 -10.69 11.15
C ASP A 93 1.09 -9.66 11.86
N VAL A 94 -0.17 -10.03 12.15
CA VAL A 94 -1.11 -9.16 12.87
C VAL A 94 -0.73 -8.89 14.33
N LYS A 95 0.26 -9.58 14.89
CA LYS A 95 0.80 -9.26 16.23
C LYS A 95 1.18 -7.78 16.36
N ILE A 96 1.62 -7.15 15.27
CA ILE A 96 1.99 -5.73 15.24
C ILE A 96 0.84 -4.82 15.64
N ILE A 97 -0.37 -5.12 15.17
CA ILE A 97 -1.57 -4.26 15.31
C ILE A 97 -2.61 -4.78 16.31
N ASN A 98 -2.45 -6.04 16.74
CA ASN A 98 -3.29 -6.65 17.76
C ASN A 98 -3.13 -5.94 19.11
N GLU A 99 -4.22 -5.88 19.87
CA GLU A 99 -4.25 -5.28 21.20
C GLU A 99 -3.31 -5.98 22.18
N PHE A 100 -2.90 -5.26 23.24
CA PHE A 100 -1.97 -5.78 24.24
C PHE A 100 -2.49 -7.05 24.94
N ASP A 101 -3.80 -7.11 25.22
CA ASP A 101 -4.45 -8.25 25.88
C ASP A 101 -4.56 -9.50 24.99
N LYS A 102 -4.48 -9.31 23.66
CA LYS A 102 -4.36 -10.38 22.65
C LYS A 102 -2.90 -10.74 22.35
N GLY A 103 -1.94 -10.22 23.13
CA GLY A 103 -0.51 -10.49 22.97
C GLY A 103 0.16 -9.74 21.81
N GLY A 104 -0.49 -8.69 21.28
CA GLY A 104 0.06 -7.84 20.24
C GLY A 104 0.81 -6.61 20.77
N TYR A 105 1.31 -5.78 19.85
CA TYR A 105 2.05 -4.55 20.14
C TYR A 105 1.16 -3.30 20.10
N ASN A 106 -0.11 -3.46 19.75
CA ASN A 106 -1.15 -2.43 19.72
C ASN A 106 -0.82 -1.23 18.82
N LEU A 107 0.03 -1.38 17.79
CA LEU A 107 0.27 -0.29 16.84
C LEU A 107 -1.02 0.01 16.05
N ASP A 108 -1.16 1.25 15.61
CA ASP A 108 -2.42 1.77 15.09
C ASP A 108 -2.72 1.26 13.67
N ALA A 109 -1.68 1.02 12.86
CA ALA A 109 -1.80 0.36 11.56
C ALA A 109 -0.48 -0.29 11.11
N GLN A 110 -0.55 -1.12 10.07
CA GLN A 110 0.63 -1.61 9.34
C GLN A 110 0.45 -1.55 7.83
N TRP A 111 1.55 -1.41 7.10
CA TRP A 111 1.54 -1.53 5.65
C TRP A 111 1.28 -2.99 5.25
N SER A 112 0.52 -3.17 4.16
CA SER A 112 0.20 -4.48 3.57
C SER A 112 0.56 -4.49 2.10
N ASP A 113 1.82 -4.82 1.83
CA ASP A 113 2.41 -4.80 0.49
C ASP A 113 1.83 -5.86 -0.45
N ASP A 114 1.24 -6.94 0.08
CA ASP A 114 0.54 -7.97 -0.69
C ASP A 114 -0.52 -7.39 -1.64
N PHE A 115 -1.19 -6.29 -1.27
CA PHE A 115 -2.13 -5.60 -2.15
C PHE A 115 -1.41 -4.97 -3.35
N HIS A 116 -0.33 -4.21 -3.09
CA HIS A 116 0.51 -3.61 -4.13
C HIS A 116 0.99 -4.69 -5.10
N HIS A 117 1.58 -5.77 -4.57
CA HIS A 117 2.22 -6.81 -5.35
C HIS A 117 1.20 -7.54 -6.24
N SER A 118 0.02 -7.83 -5.69
CA SER A 118 -1.08 -8.44 -6.43
C SER A 118 -1.53 -7.58 -7.61
N VAL A 119 -1.74 -6.28 -7.39
CA VAL A 119 -2.20 -5.36 -8.43
C VAL A 119 -1.11 -5.12 -9.47
N HIS A 120 0.12 -4.86 -9.03
CA HIS A 120 1.26 -4.58 -9.90
C HIS A 120 1.58 -5.78 -10.80
N SER A 121 1.81 -6.97 -10.23
CA SER A 121 2.15 -8.17 -10.99
C SER A 121 1.06 -8.56 -11.98
N TYR A 122 -0.21 -8.36 -11.63
CA TYR A 122 -1.32 -8.66 -12.54
C TYR A 122 -1.35 -7.68 -13.72
N LEU A 123 -1.26 -6.37 -13.46
CA LEU A 123 -1.43 -5.35 -14.51
C LEU A 123 -0.21 -5.20 -15.43
N THR A 124 1.00 -5.40 -14.90
CA THR A 124 2.26 -5.32 -15.65
C THR A 124 2.67 -6.65 -16.27
N GLY A 125 2.24 -7.78 -15.67
CA GLY A 125 2.73 -9.11 -16.03
C GLY A 125 4.11 -9.44 -15.46
N GLU A 126 4.74 -8.55 -14.68
CA GLU A 126 6.05 -8.79 -14.06
C GLU A 126 6.00 -9.94 -13.04
N ARG A 127 7.07 -10.75 -13.01
CA ARG A 127 7.24 -11.91 -12.11
C ARG A 127 8.64 -11.99 -11.52
N ASP A 128 9.49 -10.99 -11.69
CA ASP A 128 10.85 -11.01 -11.15
C ASP A 128 10.87 -10.70 -9.64
N GLY A 129 11.81 -11.28 -8.90
CA GLY A 129 11.94 -11.06 -7.45
C GLY A 129 10.69 -11.51 -6.69
N TYR A 130 10.25 -10.69 -5.73
CA TYR A 130 9.05 -11.01 -4.91
C TYR A 130 7.74 -11.04 -5.71
N TYR A 131 7.72 -10.55 -6.96
CA TYR A 131 6.53 -10.61 -7.81
C TYR A 131 6.22 -12.03 -8.30
N GLU A 132 7.15 -12.99 -8.23
CA GLU A 132 6.91 -14.39 -8.63
C GLU A 132 5.82 -15.08 -7.78
N ASP A 133 5.63 -14.58 -6.57
CA ASP A 133 4.63 -15.05 -5.61
C ASP A 133 3.22 -14.51 -5.91
N PHE A 134 3.05 -13.66 -6.93
CA PHE A 134 1.82 -12.94 -7.25
C PHE A 134 1.47 -12.99 -8.74
N GLY A 135 0.39 -12.28 -9.10
CA GLY A 135 0.06 -11.95 -10.49
C GLY A 135 -1.18 -12.60 -11.09
N ASP A 136 -1.90 -13.41 -10.31
CA ASP A 136 -3.24 -13.88 -10.64
C ASP A 136 -4.33 -12.97 -10.03
N ALA A 137 -5.50 -12.91 -10.66
CA ALA A 137 -6.65 -12.15 -10.15
C ALA A 137 -7.12 -12.63 -8.77
N SER A 138 -6.88 -13.91 -8.45
CA SER A 138 -7.14 -14.52 -7.14
C SER A 138 -6.34 -13.85 -6.02
N HIS A 139 -5.12 -13.37 -6.31
CA HIS A 139 -4.30 -12.64 -5.35
C HIS A 139 -4.90 -11.26 -5.06
N ILE A 140 -5.36 -10.52 -6.08
CA ILE A 140 -6.05 -9.23 -5.87
C ILE A 140 -7.32 -9.44 -5.05
N LYS A 141 -8.13 -10.44 -5.40
CA LYS A 141 -9.35 -10.78 -4.65
C LYS A 141 -9.04 -11.16 -3.19
N LYS A 142 -7.98 -11.94 -2.95
CA LYS A 142 -7.55 -12.31 -1.60
C LYS A 142 -7.02 -11.12 -0.82
N ALA A 143 -6.17 -10.27 -1.40
CA ALA A 143 -5.69 -9.04 -0.76
C ALA A 143 -6.86 -8.11 -0.41
N LEU A 144 -7.84 -7.95 -1.30
CA LEU A 144 -9.03 -7.15 -1.01
C LEU A 144 -9.88 -7.74 0.13
N LYS A 145 -10.09 -9.06 0.14
CA LYS A 145 -10.99 -9.71 1.10
C LYS A 145 -10.37 -10.03 2.45
N GLU A 146 -9.14 -10.52 2.45
CA GLU A 146 -8.42 -11.14 3.57
C GLU A 146 -7.17 -10.33 3.97
N THR A 147 -6.88 -9.23 3.26
CA THR A 147 -5.73 -8.34 3.46
C THR A 147 -4.40 -8.95 3.03
N PHE A 148 -4.01 -10.07 3.64
CA PHE A 148 -2.81 -10.80 3.24
C PHE A 148 -3.15 -11.88 2.23
N VAL A 149 -2.39 -11.91 1.14
CA VAL A 149 -2.35 -13.05 0.22
C VAL A 149 -1.60 -14.19 0.88
N TYR A 150 -0.51 -13.90 1.57
CA TYR A 150 0.25 -14.88 2.35
C TYR A 150 -0.16 -14.83 3.82
N SER A 151 -1.05 -15.73 4.21
CA SER A 151 -1.64 -15.85 5.56
C SER A 151 -1.27 -17.17 6.27
N GLY A 152 -0.05 -17.66 6.03
CA GLY A 152 0.50 -18.93 6.53
C GLY A 152 0.83 -19.94 5.42
N ASN A 153 0.58 -19.58 4.16
CA ASN A 153 0.90 -20.39 2.99
C ASN A 153 2.41 -20.35 2.65
N TYR A 154 2.87 -21.32 1.86
CA TYR A 154 4.27 -21.37 1.40
C TYR A 154 4.48 -20.34 0.29
N SER A 155 5.50 -19.48 0.47
CA SER A 155 6.01 -18.53 -0.52
C SER A 155 7.17 -19.16 -1.27
N SER A 156 7.10 -19.13 -2.61
CA SER A 156 8.15 -19.67 -3.47
C SER A 156 9.39 -18.78 -3.40
N TYR A 157 9.18 -17.46 -3.40
CA TYR A 157 10.24 -16.46 -3.28
C TYR A 157 11.03 -16.60 -1.96
N ARG A 158 10.31 -16.66 -0.84
CA ARG A 158 10.90 -16.72 0.51
C ARG A 158 11.34 -18.13 0.90
N LYS A 159 10.91 -19.15 0.14
CA LYS A 159 11.20 -20.59 0.38
C LYS A 159 10.78 -21.06 1.77
N ARG A 160 9.68 -20.52 2.29
CA ARG A 160 9.11 -20.82 3.61
C ARG A 160 7.64 -20.44 3.68
N LYS A 161 6.96 -20.89 4.74
CA LYS A 161 5.63 -20.34 5.08
C LYS A 161 5.75 -18.88 5.52
N HIS A 162 4.77 -18.07 5.12
CA HIS A 162 4.78 -16.63 5.34
C HIS A 162 3.41 -16.12 5.83
N GLY A 163 3.44 -15.20 6.80
CA GLY A 163 2.29 -14.53 7.38
C GLY A 163 1.40 -15.36 8.31
N ASN A 164 0.39 -14.69 8.87
CA ASN A 164 -0.73 -15.28 9.59
C ASN A 164 -2.07 -14.65 9.13
N SER A 165 -3.19 -15.13 9.70
CA SER A 165 -4.52 -14.64 9.33
C SER A 165 -4.79 -13.24 9.88
N ALA A 166 -5.36 -12.39 9.03
CA ALA A 166 -5.87 -11.07 9.39
C ALA A 166 -7.41 -11.02 9.48
N GLU A 167 -8.08 -12.17 9.50
CA GLU A 167 -9.55 -12.29 9.47
C GLU A 167 -10.22 -11.52 10.62
N ASP A 168 -9.65 -11.58 11.83
CA ASP A 168 -10.16 -10.90 13.03
C ASP A 168 -9.73 -9.42 13.14
N SER A 169 -8.89 -8.94 12.21
CA SER A 169 -8.37 -7.58 12.25
C SER A 169 -9.29 -6.60 11.52
N GLU A 170 -9.41 -5.40 12.09
CA GLU A 170 -10.13 -4.29 11.49
C GLU A 170 -9.42 -3.81 10.21
N LEU A 171 -10.19 -3.63 9.13
CA LEU A 171 -9.67 -3.30 7.81
C LEU A 171 -8.94 -1.95 7.78
N PHE A 172 -9.37 -0.97 8.59
CA PHE A 172 -8.72 0.33 8.67
C PHE A 172 -7.36 0.29 9.38
N LYS A 173 -6.93 -0.85 9.96
CA LYS A 173 -5.57 -1.01 10.52
C LYS A 173 -4.53 -1.39 9.48
N PHE A 174 -4.89 -1.42 8.19
CA PHE A 174 -3.95 -1.74 7.13
C PHE A 174 -3.86 -0.59 6.12
N VAL A 175 -2.62 -0.20 5.84
CA VAL A 175 -2.27 0.78 4.81
C VAL A 175 -1.92 0.03 3.53
N ILE A 176 -2.54 0.40 2.43
CA ILE A 176 -2.25 -0.15 1.10
C ILE A 176 -1.84 0.97 0.15
N CYS A 177 -1.10 0.63 -0.89
CA CYS A 177 -0.75 1.55 -1.96
C CYS A 177 -0.65 0.83 -3.30
N ILE A 178 -0.71 1.58 -4.40
CA ILE A 178 -0.26 1.11 -5.72
C ILE A 178 1.11 1.67 -6.10
N GLN A 179 1.58 2.70 -5.39
CA GLN A 179 2.95 3.20 -5.45
C GLN A 179 3.37 3.71 -4.07
N ASN A 180 4.65 3.56 -3.75
CA ASN A 180 5.32 4.25 -2.65
C ASN A 180 6.80 4.45 -3.04
N HIS A 181 7.62 4.94 -2.11
CA HIS A 181 9.03 5.20 -2.37
C HIS A 181 9.85 3.94 -2.68
N ASP A 182 9.56 2.80 -2.05
CA ASP A 182 10.24 1.52 -2.31
C ASP A 182 9.77 0.90 -3.61
N GLN A 183 8.45 0.83 -3.82
CA GLN A 183 7.86 0.16 -4.98
C GLN A 183 8.23 0.86 -6.31
N VAL A 184 8.56 2.16 -6.25
CA VAL A 184 9.14 2.91 -7.36
C VAL A 184 10.68 2.92 -7.29
N GLY A 185 11.26 3.35 -6.17
CA GLY A 185 12.69 3.64 -6.02
C GLY A 185 13.63 2.44 -5.92
N ASN A 186 13.11 1.26 -5.58
CA ASN A 186 13.88 0.01 -5.62
C ASN A 186 13.90 -0.62 -7.02
N ARG A 187 13.25 -0.01 -8.01
CA ARG A 187 13.41 -0.37 -9.42
C ARG A 187 14.68 0.29 -9.99
N ALA A 188 15.42 -0.40 -10.85
CA ALA A 188 16.68 0.10 -11.42
C ALA A 188 16.58 1.52 -12.02
N PHE A 189 15.48 1.81 -12.71
CA PHE A 189 15.25 3.10 -13.36
C PHE A 189 14.17 3.94 -12.68
N GLY A 190 13.71 3.55 -11.48
CA GLY A 190 12.74 4.34 -10.71
C GLY A 190 11.41 4.58 -11.43
N ASN A 191 11.01 3.68 -12.36
CA ASN A 191 9.81 3.89 -13.16
C ASN A 191 8.56 3.83 -12.27
N ARG A 192 7.74 4.87 -12.38
CA ARG A 192 6.40 4.90 -11.79
C ARG A 192 5.48 3.95 -12.53
N LEU A 193 4.39 3.54 -11.88
CA LEU A 193 3.37 2.69 -12.48
C LEU A 193 2.80 3.31 -13.77
N SER A 194 2.70 4.64 -13.83
CA SER A 194 2.28 5.41 -15.02
C SER A 194 3.14 5.17 -16.26
N GLY A 195 4.41 4.80 -16.08
CA GLY A 195 5.33 4.45 -17.17
C GLY A 195 5.31 2.96 -17.55
N LEU A 196 4.57 2.12 -16.81
CA LEU A 196 4.57 0.66 -16.97
C LEU A 196 3.25 0.13 -17.55
N ILE A 197 2.14 0.84 -17.34
CA ILE A 197 0.80 0.41 -17.76
C ILE A 197 0.06 1.55 -18.47
N ASP A 198 -0.96 1.20 -19.25
CA ASP A 198 -1.79 2.18 -19.95
C ASP A 198 -2.74 2.95 -19.02
N PHE A 199 -3.37 3.99 -19.57
CA PHE A 199 -4.21 4.92 -18.82
C PHE A 199 -5.46 4.28 -18.20
N GLU A 200 -6.06 3.28 -18.85
CA GLU A 200 -7.23 2.58 -18.30
C GLU A 200 -6.81 1.72 -17.10
N LYS A 201 -5.71 0.99 -17.23
CA LYS A 201 -5.13 0.22 -16.12
C LYS A 201 -4.73 1.11 -14.93
N LEU A 202 -4.24 2.33 -15.15
CA LEU A 202 -3.98 3.29 -14.07
C LEU A 202 -5.26 3.68 -13.32
N LYS A 203 -6.34 4.01 -14.05
CA LYS A 203 -7.63 4.30 -13.44
C LYS A 203 -8.17 3.10 -12.67
N LEU A 204 -8.03 1.89 -13.23
CA LEU A 204 -8.42 0.64 -12.59
C LEU A 204 -7.66 0.41 -11.27
N ALA A 205 -6.33 0.56 -11.27
CA ALA A 205 -5.49 0.42 -10.08
C ALA A 205 -5.90 1.43 -8.98
N ALA A 206 -6.12 2.70 -9.37
CA ALA A 206 -6.60 3.74 -8.47
C ALA A 206 -7.97 3.40 -7.87
N GLY A 207 -8.89 2.86 -8.68
CA GLY A 207 -10.20 2.39 -8.24
C GLY A 207 -10.13 1.24 -7.23
N LEU A 208 -9.30 0.22 -7.52
CA LEU A 208 -9.07 -0.92 -6.61
C LEU A 208 -8.58 -0.46 -5.23
N MET A 209 -7.70 0.54 -5.18
CA MET A 209 -7.16 1.08 -3.94
C MET A 209 -8.13 2.02 -3.21
N LEU A 210 -8.59 3.09 -3.88
CA LEU A 210 -9.37 4.16 -3.25
C LEU A 210 -10.80 3.77 -2.88
N LEU A 211 -11.36 2.75 -3.53
CA LEU A 211 -12.68 2.21 -3.21
C LEU A 211 -12.63 1.02 -2.24
N SER A 212 -11.44 0.61 -1.79
CA SER A 212 -11.28 -0.45 -0.78
C SER A 212 -11.55 0.07 0.64
N PRO A 213 -11.74 -0.79 1.65
CA PRO A 213 -11.95 -0.36 3.04
C PRO A 213 -10.65 0.00 3.79
N TYR A 214 -9.48 -0.31 3.22
CA TYR A 214 -8.15 -0.07 3.80
C TYR A 214 -7.76 1.41 3.79
N ILE A 215 -6.72 1.82 4.52
CA ILE A 215 -6.15 3.17 4.43
C ILE A 215 -5.32 3.28 3.14
N PRO A 216 -5.69 4.13 2.16
CA PRO A 216 -4.89 4.31 0.96
C PRO A 216 -3.73 5.27 1.24
N LEU A 217 -2.53 4.91 0.77
CA LEU A 217 -1.37 5.78 0.68
C LEU A 217 -1.13 6.12 -0.80
N LEU A 218 -0.98 7.41 -1.10
CA LEU A 218 -0.61 7.90 -2.42
C LEU A 218 0.86 8.27 -2.43
N PHE A 219 1.57 7.91 -3.50
CA PHE A 219 2.92 8.42 -3.72
C PHE A 219 2.87 9.76 -4.45
N MET A 220 3.72 10.72 -4.05
CA MET A 220 3.70 12.07 -4.61
C MET A 220 3.76 12.05 -6.15
N GLY A 221 2.77 12.64 -6.80
CA GLY A 221 2.66 12.72 -8.26
C GLY A 221 1.92 11.57 -8.94
N GLU A 222 1.56 10.51 -8.22
CA GLU A 222 0.72 9.41 -8.72
C GLU A 222 -0.62 9.93 -9.28
N GLU A 223 -1.23 10.90 -8.60
CA GLU A 223 -2.57 11.38 -8.90
C GLU A 223 -2.70 12.12 -10.24
N TYR A 224 -1.60 12.56 -10.82
CA TYR A 224 -1.56 13.22 -12.13
C TYR A 224 -0.64 12.49 -13.13
N ALA A 225 -0.30 11.23 -12.85
CA ALA A 225 0.61 10.40 -13.64
C ALA A 225 1.95 11.10 -13.90
N GLU A 226 2.62 11.51 -12.81
CA GLU A 226 4.00 12.00 -12.88
C GLU A 226 4.87 11.07 -13.74
N GLU A 227 5.66 11.69 -14.62
CA GLU A 227 6.53 11.00 -15.56
C GLU A 227 7.98 10.94 -15.03
N ALA A 228 8.36 11.89 -14.16
CA ALA A 228 9.66 11.88 -13.52
C ALA A 228 9.82 10.58 -12.71
N PRO A 229 10.92 9.83 -12.87
CA PRO A 229 11.18 8.65 -12.06
C PRO A 229 11.35 9.05 -10.59
N PHE A 230 11.35 8.08 -9.69
CA PHE A 230 11.89 8.29 -8.34
C PHE A 230 13.06 7.35 -8.17
N LEU A 231 14.28 7.89 -8.27
CA LEU A 231 15.52 7.10 -8.24
C LEU A 231 16.06 7.03 -6.81
N TYR A 232 16.85 6.00 -6.53
CA TYR A 232 17.66 5.95 -5.31
C TYR A 232 18.88 6.87 -5.47
N PHE A 233 18.97 7.91 -4.63
CA PHE A 233 20.08 8.86 -4.62
C PHE A 233 20.67 9.03 -3.22
N ILE A 234 21.98 9.24 -3.16
CA ILE A 234 22.77 9.45 -1.94
C ILE A 234 23.66 10.69 -2.10
N ASN A 235 24.10 11.24 -0.97
CA ASN A 235 25.09 12.31 -0.94
C ASN A 235 26.07 12.09 0.22
N HIS A 236 26.76 10.94 0.20
CA HIS A 236 27.76 10.61 1.22
C HIS A 236 29.09 11.33 0.96
N LEU A 237 29.84 11.63 2.01
CA LEU A 237 31.20 12.19 1.89
C LEU A 237 32.28 11.09 1.89
N ASP A 238 31.98 9.94 2.49
CA ASP A 238 32.89 8.81 2.59
C ASP A 238 32.91 8.01 1.28
N LYS A 239 34.07 7.95 0.62
CA LYS A 239 34.25 7.25 -0.65
C LYS A 239 34.03 5.75 -0.55
N ASP A 240 34.40 5.14 0.57
CA ASP A 240 34.25 3.69 0.75
C ASP A 240 32.76 3.34 0.91
N LEU A 241 31.99 4.22 1.58
CA LEU A 241 30.54 4.10 1.68
C LEU A 241 29.86 4.27 0.31
N ILE A 242 30.28 5.26 -0.49
CA ILE A 242 29.75 5.48 -1.85
C ILE A 242 29.97 4.23 -2.71
N GLU A 243 31.19 3.69 -2.72
CA GLU A 243 31.51 2.49 -3.49
C GLU A 243 30.77 1.26 -2.99
N SER A 244 30.54 1.16 -1.68
CA SER A 244 29.75 0.08 -1.08
C SER A 244 28.29 0.14 -1.51
N VAL A 245 27.68 1.33 -1.52
CA VAL A 245 26.30 1.55 -2.02
C VAL A 245 26.19 1.20 -3.51
N ARG A 246 27.13 1.68 -4.34
CA ARG A 246 27.17 1.37 -5.78
C ARG A 246 27.26 -0.13 -6.05
N LYS A 247 28.08 -0.86 -5.29
CA LYS A 247 28.20 -2.32 -5.40
C LYS A 247 26.94 -3.04 -4.92
N GLY A 248 26.42 -2.66 -3.74
CA GLY A 248 25.21 -3.24 -3.17
C GLY A 248 24.02 -3.14 -4.11
N ARG A 249 23.78 -1.96 -4.71
CA ARG A 249 22.71 -1.78 -5.70
C ARG A 249 22.94 -2.62 -6.95
N LYS A 250 24.16 -2.65 -7.50
CA LYS A 250 24.48 -3.51 -8.66
C LYS A 250 24.23 -5.01 -8.36
N GLU A 251 24.50 -5.46 -7.14
CA GLU A 251 24.25 -6.85 -6.73
C GLU A 251 22.76 -7.15 -6.54
N GLU A 252 22.01 -6.25 -5.90
CA GLU A 252 20.55 -6.33 -5.73
C GLU A 252 19.86 -6.46 -7.10
N PHE A 253 20.26 -5.63 -8.07
CA PHE A 253 19.67 -5.62 -9.40
C PHE A 253 20.01 -6.83 -10.29
N ARG A 254 21.04 -7.62 -9.96
CA ARG A 254 21.29 -8.88 -10.67
C ARG A 254 20.12 -9.86 -10.55
N SER A 255 19.36 -9.78 -9.46
CA SER A 255 18.19 -10.62 -9.26
C SER A 255 17.01 -10.23 -10.17
N PHE A 256 17.01 -9.02 -10.73
CA PHE A 256 15.90 -8.44 -11.48
C PHE A 256 16.08 -8.34 -13.02
N ARG A 257 17.15 -8.93 -13.60
CA ARG A 257 17.43 -8.93 -15.06
C ARG A 257 17.32 -7.55 -15.77
N TRP A 258 17.55 -6.45 -15.05
CA TRP A 258 17.54 -5.11 -15.62
C TRP A 258 18.88 -4.82 -16.33
N GLY A 259 18.86 -4.03 -17.42
CA GLY A 259 20.01 -3.81 -18.33
C GLY A 259 21.25 -3.13 -17.70
N ASP A 260 22.32 -3.01 -18.49
CA ASP A 260 23.69 -2.76 -18.00
C ASP A 260 23.99 -1.33 -17.49
N GLU A 261 23.15 -0.32 -17.75
CA GLU A 261 23.41 1.08 -17.36
C GLU A 261 22.45 1.59 -16.27
N ILE A 262 22.71 1.20 -15.02
CA ILE A 262 21.98 1.72 -13.84
C ILE A 262 22.45 3.15 -13.51
N PRO A 263 21.55 4.10 -13.21
CA PRO A 263 21.92 5.47 -12.81
C PRO A 263 22.87 5.51 -11.60
N ASP A 264 23.87 6.39 -11.63
CA ASP A 264 24.78 6.56 -10.51
C ASP A 264 24.07 7.24 -9.33
N THR A 265 23.99 6.52 -8.22
CA THR A 265 23.29 6.94 -7.01
C THR A 265 23.88 8.21 -6.38
N GLN A 266 25.16 8.52 -6.63
CA GLN A 266 25.84 9.70 -6.07
C GLN A 266 25.79 10.91 -7.02
N ASP A 267 25.38 10.73 -8.28
CA ASP A 267 25.27 11.83 -9.24
C ASP A 267 24.10 12.76 -8.86
N GLU A 268 24.36 14.07 -8.82
CA GLU A 268 23.33 15.08 -8.55
C GLU A 268 22.19 15.01 -9.58
N GLU A 269 22.48 14.61 -10.82
CA GLU A 269 21.46 14.42 -11.85
C GLU A 269 20.42 13.36 -11.47
N THR A 270 20.80 12.33 -10.70
CA THR A 270 19.89 11.28 -10.20
C THR A 270 18.84 11.87 -9.24
N PHE A 271 19.26 12.79 -8.36
CA PHE A 271 18.34 13.55 -7.51
C PHE A 271 17.47 14.51 -8.33
N LEU A 272 18.07 15.26 -9.25
CA LEU A 272 17.35 16.25 -10.05
C LEU A 272 16.29 15.61 -10.96
N LYS A 273 16.58 14.44 -11.56
CA LYS A 273 15.62 13.63 -12.34
C LYS A 273 14.43 13.16 -11.50
N SER A 274 14.58 13.06 -10.18
CA SER A 274 13.53 12.61 -9.27
C SER A 274 12.59 13.73 -8.80
N LYS A 275 12.81 14.97 -9.24
CA LYS A 275 11.95 16.12 -8.89
C LYS A 275 10.67 16.11 -9.70
N LEU A 276 9.55 16.36 -9.01
CA LEU A 276 8.22 16.40 -9.60
C LEU A 276 8.08 17.51 -10.65
N ASN A 277 7.37 17.21 -11.72
CA ASN A 277 6.93 18.17 -12.72
C ASN A 277 5.46 18.56 -12.46
N LEU A 278 5.27 19.54 -11.59
CA LEU A 278 3.93 19.99 -11.16
C LEU A 278 3.08 20.60 -12.29
N GLU A 279 3.66 20.93 -13.44
CA GLU A 279 2.91 21.43 -14.60
C GLU A 279 2.09 20.33 -15.29
N LEU A 280 2.44 19.05 -15.10
CA LEU A 280 1.71 17.94 -15.70
C LEU A 280 0.26 17.85 -15.22
N LYS A 281 -0.02 18.23 -13.96
CA LYS A 281 -1.38 18.27 -13.40
C LYS A 281 -2.32 19.22 -14.14
N ASN A 282 -1.77 20.15 -14.92
CA ASN A 282 -2.54 21.14 -15.69
C ASN A 282 -2.62 20.78 -17.18
N LYS A 283 -2.06 19.65 -17.61
CA LYS A 283 -1.94 19.27 -19.02
C LYS A 283 -2.62 17.93 -19.30
N SER A 284 -3.23 17.83 -20.49
CA SER A 284 -3.67 16.59 -21.14
C SER A 284 -4.34 15.57 -20.18
N THR A 285 -3.81 14.36 -20.14
CA THR A 285 -4.27 13.22 -19.32
C THR A 285 -3.96 13.41 -17.84
N GLY A 286 -2.91 14.15 -17.48
CA GLY A 286 -2.54 14.43 -16.09
C GLY A 286 -3.62 15.22 -15.35
N ASN A 287 -4.21 16.23 -15.99
CA ASN A 287 -5.34 16.97 -15.41
C ASN A 287 -6.59 16.09 -15.23
N ILE A 288 -6.84 15.20 -16.19
CA ILE A 288 -7.99 14.29 -16.15
C ILE A 288 -7.82 13.29 -15.01
N LEU A 289 -6.63 12.70 -14.87
CA LEU A 289 -6.33 11.77 -13.79
C LEU A 289 -6.39 12.48 -12.43
N PHE A 290 -5.87 13.70 -12.32
CA PHE A 290 -5.95 14.49 -11.08
C PHE A 290 -7.40 14.69 -10.63
N ASN A 291 -8.27 15.08 -11.56
CA ASN A 291 -9.70 15.24 -11.29
C ASN A 291 -10.40 13.90 -11.01
N PHE A 292 -9.93 12.80 -11.62
CA PHE A 292 -10.41 11.45 -11.35
C PHE A 292 -10.07 11.01 -9.91
N TYR A 293 -8.82 11.17 -9.47
CA TYR A 293 -8.41 10.90 -8.08
C TYR A 293 -9.19 11.76 -7.10
N LYS A 294 -9.34 13.06 -7.38
CA LYS A 294 -10.17 13.95 -6.56
C LYS A 294 -11.60 13.43 -6.41
N ARG A 295 -12.21 13.00 -7.52
CA ARG A 295 -13.56 12.41 -7.50
C ARG A 295 -13.61 11.10 -6.70
N LEU A 296 -12.62 10.23 -6.82
CA LEU A 296 -12.56 8.99 -6.03
C LEU A 296 -12.41 9.25 -4.54
N ILE A 297 -11.60 10.25 -4.16
CA ILE A 297 -11.44 10.67 -2.76
C ILE A 297 -12.76 11.26 -2.21
N GLU A 298 -13.47 12.06 -3.01
CA GLU A 298 -14.81 12.56 -2.64
C GLU A 298 -15.80 11.42 -2.41
N ILE A 299 -15.88 10.45 -3.34
CA ILE A 299 -16.73 9.26 -3.22
C ILE A 299 -16.36 8.48 -1.96
N ARG A 300 -15.07 8.26 -1.71
CA ARG A 300 -14.58 7.56 -0.52
C ARG A 300 -15.06 8.21 0.77
N LYS A 301 -15.03 9.54 0.85
CA LYS A 301 -15.53 10.30 2.01
C LYS A 301 -17.05 10.20 2.14
N GLN A 302 -17.78 10.29 1.04
CA GLN A 302 -19.25 10.23 1.02
C GLN A 302 -19.79 8.85 1.43
N HIS A 303 -19.11 7.77 1.03
CA HIS A 303 -19.55 6.41 1.29
C HIS A 303 -18.85 5.74 2.48
N ALA A 304 -17.96 6.45 3.18
CA ALA A 304 -17.34 6.00 4.42
C ALA A 304 -16.70 4.58 4.33
N PHE A 305 -15.97 4.29 3.25
CA PHE A 305 -15.42 2.93 3.03
C PHE A 305 -14.56 2.41 4.20
N THR A 306 -13.90 3.29 4.95
CA THR A 306 -13.13 2.94 6.16
C THR A 306 -13.97 2.37 7.30
N HIS A 307 -15.29 2.58 7.29
CA HIS A 307 -16.23 2.05 8.28
C HIS A 307 -16.86 0.72 7.87
N THR A 308 -16.47 0.17 6.72
CA THR A 308 -16.81 -1.21 6.34
C THR A 308 -15.99 -2.16 7.20
N ASN A 309 -16.66 -3.06 7.92
CA ASN A 309 -16.00 -4.15 8.64
C ASN A 309 -15.92 -5.41 7.75
N ARG A 310 -15.28 -6.47 8.25
CA ARG A 310 -15.14 -7.74 7.51
C ARG A 310 -16.50 -8.34 7.11
N ASP A 311 -17.48 -8.34 8.00
CA ASP A 311 -18.84 -8.86 7.74
C ASP A 311 -19.57 -8.07 6.63
N GLY A 312 -19.29 -6.78 6.52
CA GLY A 312 -19.83 -5.89 5.51
C GLY A 312 -19.13 -5.98 4.16
N LEU A 313 -18.05 -6.76 4.03
CA LEU A 313 -17.23 -6.86 2.82
C LEU A 313 -17.38 -8.25 2.17
N ASP A 314 -17.87 -8.28 0.92
CA ASP A 314 -17.87 -9.48 0.08
C ASP A 314 -17.12 -9.20 -1.22
N VAL A 315 -16.13 -10.05 -1.54
CA VAL A 315 -15.31 -9.94 -2.75
C VAL A 315 -15.32 -11.27 -3.48
N LYS A 316 -15.74 -11.23 -4.75
CA LYS A 316 -15.90 -12.41 -5.62
C LYS A 316 -15.21 -12.21 -6.96
N LEU A 317 -14.76 -13.32 -7.53
CA LEU A 317 -14.34 -13.42 -8.92
C LEU A 317 -15.45 -14.08 -9.73
N ILE A 318 -15.72 -13.53 -10.91
CA ILE A 318 -16.65 -14.07 -11.90
C ILE A 318 -16.02 -14.05 -13.30
N ASN A 319 -16.73 -14.60 -14.29
CA ASN A 319 -16.30 -14.64 -15.69
C ASN A 319 -14.91 -15.29 -15.87
N ASN A 320 -14.69 -16.46 -15.25
CA ASN A 320 -13.40 -17.16 -15.24
C ASN A 320 -12.26 -16.26 -14.73
N ASP A 321 -12.45 -15.70 -13.52
CA ASP A 321 -11.49 -14.85 -12.81
C ASP A 321 -11.13 -13.51 -13.49
N LYS A 322 -11.95 -13.05 -14.43
CA LYS A 322 -11.72 -11.79 -15.15
C LYS A 322 -12.33 -10.55 -14.50
N VAL A 323 -13.35 -10.72 -13.66
CA VAL A 323 -14.06 -9.59 -13.03
C VAL A 323 -14.10 -9.76 -11.52
N ILE A 324 -13.65 -8.74 -10.79
CA ILE A 324 -13.85 -8.64 -9.34
C ILE A 324 -15.15 -7.90 -9.07
N ILE A 325 -16.03 -8.52 -8.28
CA ILE A 325 -17.20 -7.88 -7.69
C ILE A 325 -16.89 -7.64 -6.21
N MET A 326 -16.86 -6.38 -5.79
CA MET A 326 -16.68 -5.97 -4.40
C MET A 326 -17.94 -5.30 -3.89
N LYS A 327 -18.63 -5.95 -2.96
CA LYS A 327 -19.77 -5.40 -2.23
C LYS A 327 -19.32 -4.93 -0.87
N GLN A 328 -19.73 -3.73 -0.49
CA GLN A 328 -19.44 -3.16 0.82
C GLN A 328 -20.74 -2.66 1.45
N SER A 329 -20.89 -2.91 2.75
CA SER A 329 -22.03 -2.48 3.54
C SER A 329 -21.51 -1.84 4.82
N ASN A 330 -21.96 -0.63 5.11
CA ASN A 330 -21.63 0.09 6.33
C ASN A 330 -22.82 0.93 6.81
N VAL A 331 -22.59 1.76 7.83
CA VAL A 331 -23.64 2.59 8.45
C VAL A 331 -24.29 3.61 7.51
N LEU A 332 -23.64 4.00 6.42
CA LEU A 332 -24.18 4.97 5.45
C LEU A 332 -24.95 4.31 4.30
N GLY A 333 -24.65 3.05 4.00
CA GLY A 333 -25.35 2.31 2.97
C GLY A 333 -24.52 1.19 2.37
N ASN A 334 -24.88 0.81 1.15
CA ASN A 334 -24.27 -0.30 0.43
C ASN A 334 -23.68 0.21 -0.88
N THR A 335 -22.54 -0.34 -1.26
CA THR A 335 -21.93 -0.12 -2.58
C THR A 335 -21.60 -1.45 -3.24
N ILE A 336 -21.56 -1.44 -4.57
CA ILE A 336 -21.05 -2.55 -5.38
C ILE A 336 -20.15 -1.98 -6.46
N ALA A 337 -18.89 -2.42 -6.46
CA ALA A 337 -17.92 -2.12 -7.50
C ALA A 337 -17.69 -3.37 -8.36
N CYS A 338 -17.67 -3.18 -9.67
CA CYS A 338 -17.37 -4.22 -10.66
C CYS A 338 -16.09 -3.81 -11.41
N PHE A 339 -15.00 -4.53 -11.20
CA PHE A 339 -13.70 -4.26 -11.81
C PHE A 339 -13.42 -5.29 -12.90
N ASN A 340 -13.41 -4.88 -14.17
CA ASN A 340 -13.00 -5.74 -15.27
C ASN A 340 -11.46 -5.69 -15.39
N LEU A 341 -10.83 -6.82 -15.12
CA LEU A 341 -9.40 -7.01 -15.15
C LEU A 341 -8.88 -7.53 -16.50
N ALA A 342 -9.77 -7.82 -17.46
CA ALA A 342 -9.43 -8.35 -18.76
C ALA A 342 -9.17 -7.24 -19.79
N ASP A 343 -8.55 -7.64 -20.90
CA ASP A 343 -8.29 -6.82 -22.09
C ASP A 343 -9.46 -6.77 -23.09
N GLU A 344 -10.61 -7.34 -22.72
CA GLU A 344 -11.84 -7.35 -23.49
C GLU A 344 -13.02 -6.82 -22.67
N ASP A 345 -14.03 -6.30 -23.37
CA ASP A 345 -15.28 -5.88 -22.75
C ASP A 345 -16.09 -7.11 -22.33
N LEU A 346 -16.63 -7.09 -21.11
CA LEU A 346 -17.32 -8.24 -20.54
C LEU A 346 -18.74 -7.88 -20.15
N ASN A 347 -19.67 -8.79 -20.43
CA ASN A 347 -21.02 -8.76 -19.87
C ASN A 347 -21.03 -9.55 -18.55
N ILE A 348 -21.58 -8.94 -17.50
CA ILE A 348 -21.78 -9.55 -16.20
C ILE A 348 -23.26 -9.52 -15.83
N ASN A 349 -23.72 -10.56 -15.16
CA ASN A 349 -25.08 -10.60 -14.64
C ASN A 349 -25.05 -10.33 -13.14
N LEU A 350 -25.72 -9.27 -12.72
CA LEU A 350 -25.91 -8.94 -11.31
C LEU A 350 -27.35 -9.19 -10.91
N ARG A 351 -27.52 -9.86 -9.77
CA ARG A 351 -28.80 -9.96 -9.07
C ARG A 351 -28.72 -9.17 -7.78
N LEU A 352 -29.45 -8.06 -7.74
CA LEU A 352 -29.44 -7.12 -6.63
C LEU A 352 -30.87 -6.80 -6.19
N GLU A 353 -31.08 -6.73 -4.88
CA GLU A 353 -32.35 -6.28 -4.34
C GLU A 353 -32.41 -4.75 -4.33
N GLY A 354 -33.56 -4.19 -4.71
CA GLY A 354 -33.81 -2.74 -4.76
C GLY A 354 -33.13 -2.04 -5.95
N SER A 355 -33.19 -0.71 -5.92
CA SER A 355 -32.59 0.18 -6.90
C SER A 355 -31.20 0.64 -6.46
N TRP A 356 -30.26 0.62 -7.41
CA TRP A 356 -28.87 1.02 -7.24
C TRP A 356 -28.49 2.04 -8.31
N LYS A 357 -27.92 3.16 -7.88
CA LYS A 357 -27.55 4.26 -8.77
C LYS A 357 -26.07 4.23 -9.08
N LYS A 358 -25.72 4.47 -10.35
CA LYS A 358 -24.32 4.59 -10.80
C LYS A 358 -23.69 5.83 -10.19
N ILE A 359 -22.58 5.65 -9.48
CA ILE A 359 -21.82 6.73 -8.83
C ILE A 359 -20.69 7.20 -9.74
N ILE A 360 -19.97 6.25 -10.35
CA ILE A 360 -18.87 6.50 -11.27
C ILE A 360 -18.65 5.28 -12.18
N GLU A 361 -18.24 5.55 -13.42
CA GLU A 361 -17.76 4.58 -14.40
C GLU A 361 -16.42 5.10 -14.93
N SER A 362 -15.35 4.31 -14.80
CA SER A 362 -14.00 4.77 -15.13
C SER A 362 -13.77 4.88 -16.64
N SER A 363 -14.54 4.15 -17.45
CA SER A 363 -14.54 4.19 -18.91
C SER A 363 -15.29 5.39 -19.50
N SER A 364 -15.90 6.24 -18.67
CA SER A 364 -16.62 7.43 -19.15
C SER A 364 -15.76 8.37 -20.00
N GLU A 365 -16.35 9.01 -21.01
CA GLU A 365 -15.65 9.97 -21.88
C GLU A 365 -15.04 11.14 -21.10
N ARG A 366 -15.69 11.56 -20.00
CA ARG A 366 -15.15 12.60 -19.09
C ARG A 366 -13.81 12.23 -18.46
N TRP A 367 -13.46 10.94 -18.47
CA TRP A 367 -12.21 10.38 -17.97
C TRP A 367 -11.33 9.82 -19.10
N CYS A 368 -11.53 10.27 -20.34
CA CYS A 368 -10.86 9.78 -21.54
C CYS A 368 -11.01 8.27 -21.80
N GLY A 369 -12.08 7.65 -21.29
CA GLY A 369 -12.39 6.25 -21.63
C GLY A 369 -13.24 6.11 -22.90
N GLN A 370 -13.66 4.87 -23.18
CA GLN A 370 -14.38 4.48 -24.40
C GLN A 370 -15.87 4.84 -24.41
N GLY A 371 -16.41 5.36 -23.31
CA GLY A 371 -17.81 5.73 -23.15
C GLY A 371 -18.49 5.04 -21.98
N ASP A 372 -19.66 5.58 -21.61
CA ASP A 372 -20.55 4.96 -20.63
C ASP A 372 -21.35 3.86 -21.32
N VAL A 373 -21.06 2.58 -21.02
CA VAL A 373 -21.82 1.44 -21.57
C VAL A 373 -22.87 0.94 -20.58
N SER A 374 -22.74 1.32 -19.30
CA SER A 374 -23.62 0.84 -18.24
C SER A 374 -24.80 1.80 -17.95
N PRO A 375 -25.99 1.27 -17.59
CA PRO A 375 -27.15 2.08 -17.25
C PRO A 375 -26.91 2.94 -16.01
N ALA A 376 -27.62 4.07 -15.92
CA ALA A 376 -27.55 4.98 -14.77
C ALA A 376 -28.11 4.36 -13.48
N GLU A 377 -28.99 3.37 -13.60
CA GLU A 377 -29.65 2.69 -12.49
C GLU A 377 -29.84 1.20 -12.83
N ILE A 378 -29.64 0.33 -11.84
CA ILE A 378 -29.89 -1.11 -11.96
C ILE A 378 -30.87 -1.57 -10.89
N THR A 379 -31.75 -2.50 -11.26
CA THR A 379 -32.76 -3.09 -10.38
C THR A 379 -32.92 -4.57 -10.67
N GLY A 380 -33.08 -5.39 -9.63
CA GLY A 380 -33.35 -6.81 -9.80
C GLY A 380 -32.22 -7.56 -10.50
N GLU A 381 -32.55 -8.26 -11.58
CA GLU A 381 -31.59 -8.94 -12.45
C GLU A 381 -31.22 -8.00 -13.61
N SER A 382 -29.94 -7.69 -13.74
CA SER A 382 -29.44 -6.76 -14.75
C SER A 382 -28.16 -7.31 -15.38
N THR A 383 -28.11 -7.28 -16.71
CA THR A 383 -26.88 -7.52 -17.47
C THR A 383 -26.16 -6.19 -17.65
N LEU A 384 -24.88 -6.15 -17.30
CA LEU A 384 -24.03 -4.98 -17.38
C LEU A 384 -22.82 -5.27 -18.24
N GLN A 385 -22.58 -4.40 -19.22
CA GLN A 385 -21.29 -4.38 -19.89
C GLN A 385 -20.29 -3.60 -19.02
N VAL A 386 -19.07 -4.10 -18.90
CA VAL A 386 -17.96 -3.44 -18.23
C VAL A 386 -16.79 -3.43 -19.21
N ASN A 387 -16.33 -2.25 -19.62
CA ASN A 387 -15.22 -2.13 -20.58
C ASN A 387 -13.96 -2.79 -20.04
N ARG A 388 -13.07 -3.21 -20.93
CA ARG A 388 -11.73 -3.72 -20.57
C ARG A 388 -11.00 -2.76 -19.63
N TYR A 389 -10.23 -3.32 -18.70
CA TYR A 389 -9.43 -2.57 -17.72
C TYR A 389 -10.15 -1.37 -17.08
N SER A 390 -11.42 -1.54 -16.70
CA SER A 390 -12.25 -0.47 -16.17
C SER A 390 -13.06 -0.92 -14.96
N PHE A 391 -13.75 0.01 -14.31
CA PHE A 391 -14.69 -0.33 -13.26
C PHE A 391 -15.91 0.56 -13.24
N ILE A 392 -16.97 0.03 -12.64
CA ILE A 392 -18.21 0.77 -12.36
C ILE A 392 -18.54 0.60 -10.89
N LEU A 393 -18.94 1.69 -10.24
CA LEU A 393 -19.40 1.71 -8.85
C LEU A 393 -20.88 2.13 -8.82
N PHE A 394 -21.70 1.33 -8.15
CA PHE A 394 -23.08 1.67 -7.81
C PHE A 394 -23.25 1.79 -6.30
N GLY A 395 -24.23 2.60 -5.88
CA GLY A 395 -24.60 2.78 -4.46
C GLY A 395 -26.09 2.67 -4.22
N LYS A 396 -26.45 2.25 -3.00
CA LYS A 396 -27.81 2.15 -2.48
C LYS A 396 -27.82 2.51 -0.99
N GLY A 397 -28.55 3.57 -0.61
CA GLY A 397 -28.61 4.07 0.77
C GLY A 397 -28.88 5.57 0.82
N LYS A 398 -28.76 6.18 2.01
CA LYS A 398 -28.81 7.65 2.13
C LYS A 398 -27.52 8.20 1.51
N LEU A 399 -27.65 8.84 0.36
CA LEU A 399 -26.59 9.64 -0.28
C LEU A 399 -26.36 10.94 0.49
#